data_AF-A0A9K3NDH1-F1
#
_entry.id   AF-A0A9K3NDH1-F1
#
_cell.length_a   1.000
_cell.length_b   1.000
_cell.length_c   1.000
_cell.angle_alpha   90.00
_cell.angle_beta   90.00
_cell.angle_gamma   90.00
#
_symmetry.space_group_name_H-M   'P 1'
#
loop_
_entity.id
_entity.type
_entity.pdbx_description
1 polymer ?
#
loop_
_entity_poly.entity_id
_entity_poly.type
_entity_poly.pdbx_seq_one_letter_code
_entity_poly.pdbx_strand_id
1 'polypeptide(L)'
;MKGPFLLTSHFASNVQFDPLHNICCVYDEKLPKMAVFKEILEFMKRLPIQKALTNQHNVFQSHIERFWKNAKYEKESKVTTSIVSLNGEDKEIVITEQLIREVLDFPDDEYSPMKFPERMVKGCMLRMGYNGPLNSANYLRSCFSKPYKFFSHSIVHALSHRKGGYDVMRDYQMNMVTALVLNKKYNFSKIIFHYMKENITSGSKTWIYPRFVQMMLDHAYPDLEKDENNDLLALYHMDNEPLIELSRYNKNHPESKTKAEFFGFIKDANYKDPDPDPENHQKWRNNKETKETSVADELTKLAYFKETRNEVVFERRKEEKE
;
A
#
# COMPACT_ATOMS: atom_id res chain seq x y z
N MET A 1 11.63 16.28 56.64
CA MET A 1 11.49 14.87 56.26
C MET A 1 10.64 14.77 55.00
N LYS A 2 11.27 14.56 53.85
CA LYS A 2 10.61 14.12 52.61
C LYS A 2 11.48 12.98 52.08
N GLY A 3 10.91 11.77 52.01
CA GLY A 3 11.61 10.58 51.56
C GLY A 3 11.87 10.60 50.05
N PRO A 4 12.82 9.80 49.55
CA PRO A 4 13.09 9.71 48.13
C PRO A 4 12.02 8.85 47.46
N PHE A 5 11.35 9.42 46.45
CA PHE A 5 10.57 8.64 45.50
C PHE A 5 11.54 7.81 44.64
N LEU A 6 11.41 6.49 44.74
CA LEU A 6 12.05 5.53 43.85
C LEU A 6 11.50 5.76 42.43
N LEU A 7 12.36 6.25 41.54
CA LEU A 7 12.14 6.19 40.09
C LEU A 7 12.24 4.72 39.66
N THR A 8 11.10 4.09 39.42
CA THR A 8 11.04 2.85 38.65
C THR A 8 11.48 3.17 37.21
N SER A 9 12.62 2.61 36.79
CA SER A 9 13.11 2.77 35.43
C SER A 9 12.14 2.11 34.45
N HIS A 10 11.28 2.90 33.82
CA HIS A 10 10.65 2.48 32.58
C HIS A 10 11.77 2.30 31.55
N PHE A 11 12.00 1.07 31.10
CA PHE A 11 12.72 0.85 29.85
C PHE A 11 11.89 1.56 28.77
N ALA A 12 12.32 2.76 28.37
CA ALA A 12 11.75 3.44 27.22
C ALA A 12 11.93 2.50 26.02
N SER A 13 10.83 1.94 25.52
CA SER A 13 10.87 1.11 24.33
C SER A 13 11.33 2.03 23.18
N ASN A 14 12.51 1.75 22.62
CA ASN A 14 13.06 2.48 21.46
C ASN A 14 12.30 2.13 20.15
N VAL A 15 11.01 1.82 20.26
CA VAL A 15 10.14 1.47 19.15
C VAL A 15 9.65 2.76 18.50
N GLN A 16 9.70 2.79 17.17
CA GLN A 16 9.23 3.89 16.37
C GLN A 16 7.84 3.53 15.81
N PHE A 17 6.82 4.25 16.26
CA PHE A 17 5.46 4.17 15.76
C PHE A 17 5.06 5.51 15.15
N ASP A 18 4.32 5.47 14.05
CA ASP A 18 3.74 6.65 13.41
C ASP A 18 2.22 6.44 13.29
N PRO A 19 1.38 7.26 13.93
CA PRO A 19 -0.06 7.12 13.89
C PRO A 19 -0.67 7.43 12.51
N LEU A 20 0.11 7.95 11.56
CA LEU A 20 -0.29 8.12 10.15
C LEU A 20 0.07 6.91 9.28
N HIS A 21 0.65 5.87 9.86
CA HIS A 21 1.01 4.64 9.16
C HIS A 21 -0.18 3.69 9.00
N ASN A 22 -0.28 3.06 7.82
CA ASN A 22 -1.32 2.09 7.50
C ASN A 22 -2.73 2.62 7.78
N ILE A 23 -3.02 3.90 7.53
CA ILE A 23 -4.32 4.51 7.82
C ILE A 23 -5.37 4.20 6.74
N CYS A 24 -6.65 4.28 7.12
CA CYS A 24 -7.78 4.08 6.21
C CYS A 24 -8.06 5.34 5.39
N CYS A 25 -8.56 5.09 4.19
CA CYS A 25 -9.20 6.09 3.35
C CYS A 25 -10.68 6.22 3.72
N VAL A 26 -11.24 7.40 3.48
CA VAL A 26 -12.67 7.65 3.64
C VAL A 26 -13.29 7.88 2.26
N TYR A 27 -14.48 7.32 2.03
CA TYR A 27 -15.30 7.53 0.83
C TYR A 27 -16.63 8.20 1.15
N ASP A 28 -16.78 8.73 2.36
CA ASP A 28 -18.00 9.36 2.84
C ASP A 28 -18.26 10.69 2.10
N GLU A 29 -19.24 10.66 1.20
CA GLU A 29 -19.68 11.82 0.43
C GLU A 29 -20.35 12.90 1.30
N LYS A 30 -20.69 12.60 2.56
CA LYS A 30 -21.17 13.60 3.53
C LYS A 30 -20.06 14.53 4.00
N LEU A 31 -18.79 14.13 3.90
CA LEU A 31 -17.66 14.99 4.24
C LEU A 31 -17.54 16.13 3.21
N PRO A 32 -17.63 17.41 3.61
CA PRO A 32 -17.63 18.53 2.67
C PRO A 32 -16.39 18.57 1.77
N LYS A 33 -15.24 18.08 2.26
CA LYS A 33 -13.97 18.07 1.52
C LYS A 33 -13.83 16.89 0.57
N MET A 34 -14.71 15.89 0.67
CA MET A 34 -14.76 14.77 -0.26
C MET A 34 -15.31 15.15 -1.65
N ALA A 35 -16.14 16.19 -1.72
CA ALA A 35 -16.77 16.64 -2.97
C ALA A 35 -15.78 16.91 -4.11
N VAL A 36 -14.55 17.33 -3.78
CA VAL A 36 -13.46 17.60 -4.73
C VAL A 36 -12.98 16.33 -5.46
N PHE A 37 -13.19 15.16 -4.85
CA PHE A 37 -12.75 13.86 -5.37
C PHE A 37 -13.92 12.99 -5.85
N LYS A 38 -15.14 13.53 -5.90
CA LYS A 38 -16.37 12.78 -6.20
C LYS A 38 -16.27 11.94 -7.48
N GLU A 39 -15.62 12.47 -8.52
CA GLU A 39 -15.53 11.83 -9.83
C GLU A 39 -14.83 10.46 -9.82
N ILE A 40 -13.88 10.22 -8.90
CA ILE A 40 -13.17 8.93 -8.82
C ILE A 40 -13.79 7.96 -7.82
N LEU A 41 -14.73 8.40 -6.99
CA LEU A 41 -15.24 7.58 -5.88
C LEU A 41 -15.94 6.31 -6.35
N GLU A 42 -16.65 6.34 -7.46
CA GLU A 42 -17.27 5.13 -8.02
C GLU A 42 -16.22 4.08 -8.39
N PHE A 43 -15.09 4.48 -8.98
CA PHE A 43 -13.96 3.58 -9.18
C PHE A 43 -13.38 3.11 -7.85
N MET A 44 -13.16 4.03 -6.91
CA MET A 44 -12.57 3.71 -5.61
C MET A 44 -13.39 2.67 -4.87
N LYS A 45 -14.73 2.75 -4.88
CA LYS A 45 -15.66 1.78 -4.27
C LYS A 45 -15.68 0.42 -4.97
N ARG A 46 -15.32 0.35 -6.26
CA ARG A 46 -15.24 -0.88 -7.05
C ARG A 46 -13.90 -1.61 -6.94
N LEU A 47 -12.88 -0.99 -6.35
CA LEU A 47 -11.57 -1.61 -6.24
C LEU A 47 -11.66 -2.93 -5.47
N PRO A 48 -11.06 -4.03 -5.96
CA PRO A 48 -11.14 -5.33 -5.31
C PRO A 48 -10.36 -5.40 -3.97
N ILE A 49 -9.69 -4.33 -3.58
CA ILE A 49 -8.90 -4.22 -2.33
C ILE A 49 -9.61 -3.33 -1.29
N GLN A 50 -10.94 -3.18 -1.36
CA GLN A 50 -11.73 -2.30 -0.48
C GLN A 50 -11.36 -2.45 0.98
N LYS A 51 -11.38 -3.68 1.48
CA LYS A 51 -11.20 -3.99 2.90
C LYS A 51 -9.88 -3.43 3.43
N ALA A 52 -8.79 -3.60 2.68
CA ALA A 52 -7.49 -3.06 3.06
C ALA A 52 -7.46 -1.51 3.10
N LEU A 53 -8.21 -0.86 2.18
CA LEU A 53 -8.24 0.60 2.05
C LEU A 53 -9.16 1.29 3.08
N THR A 54 -10.25 0.66 3.51
CA THR A 54 -11.31 1.35 4.26
C THR A 54 -11.59 0.79 5.65
N ASN A 55 -11.19 -0.44 5.97
CA ASN A 55 -11.52 -1.05 7.26
C ASN A 55 -10.76 -0.37 8.42
N GLN A 56 -11.48 0.42 9.21
CA GLN A 56 -11.01 1.08 10.44
C GLN A 56 -11.02 0.10 11.61
N HIS A 57 -10.24 -0.97 11.49
CA HIS A 57 -10.15 -2.01 12.51
C HIS A 57 -9.54 -1.42 13.78
N ASN A 58 -10.18 -1.61 14.94
CA ASN A 58 -9.61 -1.21 16.23
C ASN A 58 -8.28 -1.92 16.43
N VAL A 59 -7.24 -1.19 16.85
CA VAL A 59 -5.90 -1.74 17.07
C VAL A 59 -5.54 -1.61 18.54
N PHE A 60 -4.95 -2.65 19.11
CA PHE A 60 -4.59 -2.70 20.53
C PHE A 60 -3.07 -2.65 20.67
N GLN A 61 -2.54 -1.71 21.45
CA GLN A 61 -1.11 -1.47 21.57
C GLN A 61 -0.40 -2.72 22.11
N SER A 62 -0.93 -3.37 23.14
CA SER A 62 -0.33 -4.57 23.73
C SER A 62 -0.23 -5.72 22.72
N HIS A 63 -1.23 -5.87 21.83
CA HIS A 63 -1.24 -6.87 20.77
C HIS A 63 -0.14 -6.60 19.75
N ILE A 64 -0.06 -5.37 19.24
CA ILE A 64 0.94 -4.98 18.25
C ILE A 64 2.35 -5.06 18.83
N GLU A 65 2.55 -4.60 20.07
CA GLU A 65 3.82 -4.70 20.77
C GLU A 65 4.25 -6.15 20.94
N ARG A 66 3.38 -7.01 21.46
CA ARG A 66 3.66 -8.43 21.69
C ARG A 66 3.97 -9.13 20.37
N PHE A 67 3.20 -8.86 19.31
CA PHE A 67 3.44 -9.43 18.00
C PHE A 67 4.84 -9.06 17.48
N TRP A 68 5.17 -7.76 17.41
CA TRP A 68 6.45 -7.34 16.84
C TRP A 68 7.66 -7.69 17.71
N LYS A 69 7.50 -7.75 19.03
CA LYS A 69 8.56 -8.16 19.97
C LYS A 69 8.98 -9.61 19.78
N ASN A 70 8.04 -10.48 19.42
CA ASN A 70 8.26 -11.93 19.32
C ASN A 70 8.31 -12.45 17.87
N ALA A 71 8.06 -11.57 16.89
CA ALA A 71 8.04 -11.94 15.49
C ALA A 71 9.41 -12.48 15.03
N LYS A 72 9.38 -13.64 14.37
CA LYS A 72 10.52 -14.30 13.76
C LYS A 72 10.17 -14.71 12.34
N TYR A 73 11.16 -14.73 11.46
CA TYR A 73 11.00 -15.29 10.12
C TYR A 73 11.74 -16.62 10.04
N GLU A 74 11.02 -17.67 9.63
CA GLU A 74 11.55 -19.00 9.44
C GLU A 74 11.88 -19.20 7.96
N LYS A 75 13.14 -19.50 7.66
CA LYS A 75 13.63 -19.53 6.27
C LYS A 75 13.17 -20.78 5.52
N GLU A 76 13.12 -21.91 6.23
CA GLU A 76 12.82 -23.23 5.71
C GLU A 76 11.35 -23.33 5.30
N SER A 77 10.45 -22.95 6.23
CA SER A 77 9.00 -22.93 6.03
C SER A 77 8.51 -21.69 5.28
N LYS A 78 9.34 -20.63 5.18
CA LYS A 78 9.02 -19.33 4.55
C LYS A 78 7.80 -18.64 5.19
N VAL A 79 7.66 -18.77 6.50
CA VAL A 79 6.58 -18.14 7.28
C VAL A 79 7.14 -17.15 8.30
N THR A 80 6.27 -16.29 8.82
CA THR A 80 6.58 -15.48 10.01
C THR A 80 5.81 -16.05 11.19
N THR A 81 6.48 -16.35 12.29
CA THR A 81 5.85 -16.76 13.55
C THR A 81 5.91 -15.64 14.57
N SER A 82 4.92 -15.55 15.44
CA SER A 82 4.92 -14.68 16.62
C SER A 82 4.02 -15.26 17.70
N ILE A 83 3.73 -14.52 18.76
CA ILE A 83 2.83 -14.95 19.83
C ILE A 83 1.77 -13.89 20.14
N VAL A 84 0.64 -14.37 20.65
CA VAL A 84 -0.42 -13.60 21.30
C VAL A 84 -0.63 -14.11 22.73
N SER A 85 -1.30 -13.34 23.58
CA SER A 85 -1.72 -13.81 24.90
C SER A 85 -3.22 -14.08 24.88
N LEU A 86 -3.61 -15.33 25.15
CA LEU A 86 -5.01 -15.73 25.21
C LEU A 86 -5.25 -16.40 26.56
N ASN A 87 -6.13 -15.82 27.38
CA ASN A 87 -6.40 -16.29 28.75
C ASN A 87 -5.13 -16.42 29.62
N GLY A 88 -4.19 -15.49 29.45
CA GLY A 88 -2.90 -15.50 30.17
C GLY A 88 -1.86 -16.50 29.65
N GLU A 89 -2.14 -17.28 28.60
CA GLU A 89 -1.20 -18.20 27.97
C GLU A 89 -0.65 -17.62 26.65
N ASP A 90 0.63 -17.86 26.38
CA ASP A 90 1.22 -17.53 25.08
C ASP A 90 0.77 -18.57 24.04
N LYS A 91 0.15 -18.09 22.96
CA LYS A 91 -0.24 -18.89 21.79
C LYS A 91 0.51 -18.42 20.56
N GLU A 92 1.03 -19.36 19.77
CA GLU A 92 1.76 -19.05 18.55
C GLU A 92 0.81 -18.62 17.42
N ILE A 93 1.18 -17.61 16.64
CA ILE A 93 0.52 -17.27 15.39
C ILE A 93 1.49 -17.44 14.22
N VAL A 94 1.03 -18.08 13.15
CA VAL A 94 1.76 -18.26 11.90
C VAL A 94 1.18 -17.34 10.84
N ILE A 95 1.98 -16.39 10.37
CA ILE A 95 1.65 -15.47 9.28
C ILE A 95 2.20 -16.02 7.98
N THR A 96 1.31 -16.26 7.03
CA THR A 96 1.62 -16.69 5.67
C THR A 96 1.05 -15.69 4.65
N GLU A 97 1.52 -15.77 3.41
CA GLU A 97 0.94 -15.00 2.31
C GLU A 97 -0.54 -15.33 2.10
N GLN A 98 -0.93 -16.60 2.33
CA GLN A 98 -2.32 -17.05 2.26
C GLN A 98 -3.18 -16.42 3.36
N LEU A 99 -2.71 -16.39 4.62
CA LEU A 99 -3.45 -15.74 5.70
C LEU A 99 -3.68 -14.25 5.40
N ILE A 100 -2.65 -13.55 4.89
CA ILE A 100 -2.78 -12.13 4.51
C ILE A 100 -3.83 -11.96 3.41
N ARG A 101 -3.81 -12.83 2.38
CA ARG A 101 -4.78 -12.82 1.29
C ARG A 101 -6.20 -12.98 1.78
N GLU A 102 -6.42 -13.98 2.63
CA GLU A 102 -7.73 -14.33 3.20
C GLU A 102 -8.24 -13.23 4.14
N VAL A 103 -7.39 -12.71 5.02
CA VAL A 103 -7.78 -11.69 6.01
C VAL A 103 -8.04 -10.34 5.36
N LEU A 104 -7.28 -9.96 4.33
CA LEU A 104 -7.41 -8.65 3.67
C LEU A 104 -8.30 -8.67 2.42
N ASP A 105 -8.86 -9.83 2.07
CA ASP A 105 -9.66 -10.08 0.86
C ASP A 105 -8.93 -9.65 -0.42
N PHE A 106 -7.62 -9.92 -0.52
CA PHE A 106 -6.86 -9.56 -1.72
C PHE A 106 -7.23 -10.47 -2.91
N PRO A 107 -7.42 -9.91 -4.13
CA PRO A 107 -7.92 -10.65 -5.31
C PRO A 107 -6.82 -11.43 -6.05
N ASP A 108 -5.73 -11.74 -5.34
CA ASP A 108 -4.51 -12.30 -5.90
C ASP A 108 -4.35 -13.79 -5.59
N ASP A 109 -3.29 -14.37 -6.13
CA ASP A 109 -2.90 -15.76 -5.96
C ASP A 109 -1.36 -15.86 -6.00
N GLU A 110 -0.82 -17.05 -5.72
CA GLU A 110 0.63 -17.28 -5.68
C GLU A 110 1.35 -17.03 -7.01
N TYR A 111 0.62 -17.08 -8.13
CA TYR A 111 1.14 -16.89 -9.49
C TYR A 111 1.04 -15.44 -9.96
N SER A 112 0.27 -14.60 -9.25
CA SER A 112 0.10 -13.21 -9.60
C SER A 112 1.46 -12.47 -9.62
N PRO A 113 1.72 -11.62 -10.61
CA PRO A 113 3.00 -10.93 -10.72
C PRO A 113 3.14 -9.88 -9.61
N MET A 114 4.38 -9.58 -9.24
CA MET A 114 4.70 -8.52 -8.26
C MET A 114 5.34 -7.28 -8.92
N LYS A 115 5.65 -7.40 -10.21
CA LYS A 115 6.27 -6.37 -11.04
C LYS A 115 5.78 -6.52 -12.48
N PHE A 116 5.57 -5.39 -13.13
CA PHE A 116 5.35 -5.27 -14.57
C PHE A 116 6.58 -4.65 -15.22
N PRO A 117 6.72 -4.63 -16.55
CA PRO A 117 7.77 -3.87 -17.24
C PRO A 117 7.75 -2.38 -16.87
N GLU A 118 8.91 -1.76 -16.61
CA GLU A 118 8.96 -0.35 -16.17
C GLU A 118 8.34 0.60 -17.20
N ARG A 119 8.59 0.32 -18.49
CA ARG A 119 7.99 1.05 -19.60
C ARG A 119 6.45 1.04 -19.55
N MET A 120 5.84 -0.10 -19.22
CA MET A 120 4.39 -0.22 -19.07
C MET A 120 3.87 0.63 -17.92
N VAL A 121 4.49 0.48 -16.74
CA VAL A 121 4.09 1.22 -15.54
C VAL A 121 4.16 2.73 -15.82
N LYS A 122 5.25 3.20 -16.42
CA LYS A 122 5.42 4.61 -16.76
C LYS A 122 4.47 5.09 -17.85
N GLY A 123 4.17 4.26 -18.84
CA GLY A 123 3.12 4.54 -19.82
C GLY A 123 1.75 4.73 -19.16
N CYS A 124 1.40 3.87 -18.20
CA CYS A 124 0.18 4.02 -17.40
C CYS A 124 0.18 5.33 -16.59
N MET A 125 1.29 5.69 -15.94
CA MET A 125 1.41 6.96 -15.20
C MET A 125 1.24 8.19 -16.11
N LEU A 126 1.83 8.17 -17.31
CA LEU A 126 1.66 9.24 -18.31
C LEU A 126 0.20 9.37 -18.75
N ARG A 127 -0.49 8.24 -18.96
CA ARG A 127 -1.92 8.23 -19.32
C ARG A 127 -2.81 8.76 -18.19
N MET A 128 -2.41 8.58 -16.93
CA MET A 128 -3.02 9.23 -15.76
C MET A 128 -2.65 10.73 -15.63
N GLY A 129 -1.88 11.28 -16.57
CA GLY A 129 -1.51 12.71 -16.60
C GLY A 129 -0.35 13.09 -15.69
N TYR A 130 0.50 12.14 -15.29
CA TYR A 130 1.71 12.43 -14.51
C TYR A 130 2.60 13.43 -15.25
N ASN A 131 2.93 14.54 -14.59
CA ASN A 131 3.76 15.61 -15.17
C ASN A 131 5.15 15.75 -14.51
N GLY A 132 5.51 14.81 -13.63
CA GLY A 132 6.81 14.82 -12.96
C GLY A 132 7.92 14.17 -13.80
N PRO A 133 9.15 14.08 -13.25
CA PRO A 133 10.27 13.47 -13.96
C PRO A 133 10.04 11.97 -14.22
N LEU A 134 10.01 11.59 -15.50
CA LEU A 134 9.74 10.21 -15.93
C LEU A 134 10.83 9.23 -15.49
N ASN A 135 12.10 9.64 -15.48
CA ASN A 135 13.25 8.79 -15.18
C ASN A 135 13.60 8.70 -13.68
N SER A 136 12.79 9.29 -12.79
CA SER A 136 12.96 9.10 -11.35
C SER A 136 12.48 7.70 -10.92
N ALA A 137 13.18 7.08 -9.97
CA ALA A 137 12.77 5.79 -9.39
C ALA A 137 11.48 5.89 -8.53
N ASN A 138 11.11 7.11 -8.17
CA ASN A 138 10.07 7.46 -7.22
C ASN A 138 9.25 8.61 -7.79
N TYR A 139 7.92 8.52 -7.75
CA TYR A 139 7.00 9.50 -8.34
C TYR A 139 6.30 10.31 -7.25
N LEU A 140 6.19 11.62 -7.44
CA LEU A 140 5.45 12.47 -6.51
C LEU A 140 3.96 12.39 -6.82
N ARG A 141 3.14 12.10 -5.82
CA ARG A 141 1.67 12.07 -6.01
C ARG A 141 1.10 13.45 -6.39
N SER A 142 1.78 14.53 -6.01
CA SER A 142 1.43 15.90 -6.39
C SER A 142 1.58 16.20 -7.89
N CYS A 143 2.21 15.32 -8.66
CA CYS A 143 2.33 15.44 -10.11
C CYS A 143 1.12 14.86 -10.88
N PHE A 144 0.09 14.41 -10.17
CA PHE A 144 -1.19 13.98 -10.75
C PHE A 144 -2.28 15.03 -10.54
N SER A 145 -3.36 14.96 -11.33
CA SER A 145 -4.61 15.68 -11.03
C SER A 145 -5.26 15.18 -9.74
N LYS A 146 -6.16 15.97 -9.13
CA LYS A 146 -6.77 15.65 -7.83
C LYS A 146 -7.37 14.24 -7.73
N PRO A 147 -8.14 13.74 -8.71
CA PRO A 147 -8.68 12.38 -8.66
C PRO A 147 -7.58 11.30 -8.57
N TYR A 148 -6.60 11.34 -9.47
CA TYR A 148 -5.50 10.37 -9.48
C TYR A 148 -4.59 10.51 -8.27
N LYS A 149 -4.36 11.74 -7.80
CA LYS A 149 -3.62 12.03 -6.56
C LYS A 149 -4.32 11.42 -5.34
N PHE A 150 -5.65 11.45 -5.28
CA PHE A 150 -6.43 10.79 -4.24
C PHE A 150 -6.25 9.27 -4.28
N PHE A 151 -6.40 8.67 -5.46
CA PHE A 151 -6.17 7.23 -5.62
C PHE A 151 -4.75 6.81 -5.21
N SER A 152 -3.72 7.52 -5.69
CA SER A 152 -2.32 7.29 -5.28
C SER A 152 -2.12 7.45 -3.78
N HIS A 153 -2.70 8.48 -3.17
CA HIS A 153 -2.66 8.69 -1.72
C HIS A 153 -3.26 7.49 -0.98
N SER A 154 -4.39 6.96 -1.45
CA SER A 154 -5.03 5.81 -0.82
C SER A 154 -4.15 4.58 -0.78
N ILE A 155 -3.47 4.26 -1.89
CA ILE A 155 -2.53 3.15 -1.96
C ILE A 155 -1.33 3.39 -1.03
N VAL A 156 -0.76 4.60 -1.06
CA VAL A 156 0.43 4.93 -0.26
C VAL A 156 0.13 4.84 1.24
N HIS A 157 -0.97 5.40 1.71
CA HIS A 157 -1.25 5.41 3.15
C HIS A 157 -1.74 4.07 3.68
N ALA A 158 -2.54 3.33 2.92
CA ALA A 158 -3.08 2.05 3.39
C ALA A 158 -2.08 0.89 3.24
N LEU A 159 -1.27 0.86 2.17
CA LEU A 159 -0.49 -0.34 1.80
C LEU A 159 1.03 -0.15 1.88
N SER A 160 1.53 1.03 2.22
CA SER A 160 2.98 1.25 2.36
C SER A 160 3.55 0.58 3.60
N HIS A 161 4.78 0.08 3.52
CA HIS A 161 5.57 -0.35 4.67
C HIS A 161 6.25 0.81 5.41
N ARG A 162 6.28 2.03 4.83
CA ARG A 162 7.00 3.17 5.39
C ARG A 162 6.12 4.06 6.24
N LYS A 163 6.69 4.49 7.36
CA LYS A 163 6.17 5.49 8.32
C LYS A 163 6.52 6.94 7.98
N GLY A 164 6.35 7.31 6.70
CA GLY A 164 6.72 8.65 6.22
C GLY A 164 7.13 8.69 4.75
N GLY A 165 7.33 9.91 4.23
CA GLY A 165 7.55 10.15 2.80
C GLY A 165 6.30 9.78 1.98
N TYR A 166 5.13 10.05 2.53
CA TYR A 166 3.84 9.70 1.93
C TYR A 166 3.50 10.51 0.68
N ASP A 167 4.28 11.53 0.37
CA ASP A 167 4.23 12.30 -0.88
C ASP A 167 4.77 11.52 -2.09
N VAL A 168 5.55 10.46 -1.84
CA VAL A 168 6.23 9.67 -2.85
C VAL A 168 5.59 8.29 -3.03
N MET A 169 5.41 7.89 -4.29
CA MET A 169 5.14 6.53 -4.72
C MET A 169 6.44 5.84 -5.18
N ARG A 170 6.71 4.65 -4.63
CA ARG A 170 7.80 3.76 -5.03
C ARG A 170 7.37 2.84 -6.16
N ASP A 171 8.32 2.16 -6.78
CA ASP A 171 8.07 1.22 -7.88
C ASP A 171 6.94 0.23 -7.56
N TYR A 172 6.94 -0.47 -6.42
CA TYR A 172 5.86 -1.41 -6.09
C TYR A 172 4.48 -0.73 -5.97
N GLN A 173 4.39 0.50 -5.46
CA GLN A 173 3.14 1.26 -5.37
C GLN A 173 2.68 1.72 -6.76
N MET A 174 3.61 2.09 -7.64
CA MET A 174 3.30 2.37 -9.04
C MET A 174 2.81 1.12 -9.77
N ASN A 175 3.36 -0.06 -9.45
CA ASN A 175 2.86 -1.34 -9.96
C ASN A 175 1.46 -1.65 -9.42
N MET A 176 1.19 -1.46 -8.11
CA MET A 176 -0.15 -1.61 -7.53
C MET A 176 -1.18 -0.72 -8.22
N VAL A 177 -0.87 0.58 -8.37
CA VAL A 177 -1.72 1.53 -9.10
C VAL A 177 -1.95 1.05 -10.53
N THR A 178 -0.89 0.66 -11.25
CA THR A 178 -0.99 0.16 -12.63
C THR A 178 -1.88 -1.09 -12.72
N ALA A 179 -1.74 -2.03 -11.79
CA ALA A 179 -2.56 -3.24 -11.76
C ALA A 179 -4.04 -2.91 -11.64
N LEU A 180 -4.38 -2.05 -10.68
CA LEU A 180 -5.76 -1.68 -10.39
C LEU A 180 -6.39 -0.87 -11.53
N VAL A 181 -5.64 0.04 -12.16
CA VAL A 181 -6.15 0.82 -13.32
C VAL A 181 -6.33 -0.05 -14.55
N LEU A 182 -5.40 -0.98 -14.81
CA LEU A 182 -5.44 -1.83 -16.00
C LEU A 182 -6.22 -3.15 -15.79
N ASN A 183 -6.81 -3.35 -14.60
CA ASN A 183 -7.46 -4.59 -14.19
C ASN A 183 -6.57 -5.84 -14.34
N LYS A 184 -5.30 -5.72 -13.96
CA LYS A 184 -4.31 -6.81 -14.00
C LYS A 184 -4.25 -7.53 -12.67
N LYS A 185 -3.89 -8.82 -12.73
CA LYS A 185 -3.48 -9.58 -11.55
C LYS A 185 -2.20 -8.98 -10.96
N TYR A 186 -2.14 -8.89 -9.64
CA TYR A 186 -0.99 -8.38 -8.91
C TYR A 186 -0.99 -8.95 -7.50
N ASN A 187 0.16 -9.40 -7.02
CA ASN A 187 0.26 -10.05 -5.73
C ASN A 187 0.49 -9.04 -4.59
N PHE A 188 -0.61 -8.48 -4.09
CA PHE A 188 -0.64 -7.58 -2.93
C PHE A 188 -0.22 -8.31 -1.65
N SER A 189 -0.71 -9.54 -1.46
CA SER A 189 -0.44 -10.38 -0.28
C SER A 189 1.06 -10.57 -0.06
N LYS A 190 1.79 -10.91 -1.12
CA LYS A 190 3.24 -11.12 -1.09
C LYS A 190 4.01 -9.83 -0.86
N ILE A 191 3.52 -8.69 -1.32
CA ILE A 191 4.16 -7.39 -1.02
C ILE A 191 4.05 -7.06 0.46
N ILE A 192 2.86 -7.24 1.07
CA ILE A 192 2.67 -7.03 2.51
C ILE A 192 3.58 -8.00 3.29
N PHE A 193 3.53 -9.29 2.97
CA PHE A 193 4.35 -10.31 3.62
C PHE A 193 5.86 -10.03 3.49
N HIS A 194 6.31 -9.65 2.29
CA HIS A 194 7.71 -9.32 2.03
C HIS A 194 8.21 -8.21 2.94
N TYR A 195 7.45 -7.12 3.07
CA TYR A 195 7.84 -6.00 3.92
C TYR A 195 7.70 -6.29 5.42
N MET A 196 6.77 -7.17 5.83
CA MET A 196 6.77 -7.71 7.20
C MET A 196 8.05 -8.49 7.50
N LYS A 197 8.44 -9.41 6.60
CA LYS A 197 9.70 -10.14 6.70
C LYS A 197 10.91 -9.20 6.74
N GLU A 198 10.97 -8.21 5.85
CA GLU A 198 12.07 -7.24 5.81
C GLU A 198 12.18 -6.47 7.13
N ASN A 199 11.05 -6.03 7.71
CA ASN A 199 11.04 -5.34 8.99
C ASN A 199 11.58 -6.22 10.13
N ILE A 200 11.23 -7.52 10.16
CA ILE A 200 11.73 -8.49 11.15
C ILE A 200 13.23 -8.71 10.97
N THR A 201 13.64 -9.07 9.76
CA THR A 201 15.02 -9.51 9.46
C THR A 201 16.05 -8.38 9.47
N SER A 202 15.63 -7.13 9.25
CA SER A 202 16.50 -5.95 9.36
C SER A 202 16.75 -5.50 10.80
N GLY A 203 16.03 -6.05 11.79
CA GLY A 203 16.08 -5.59 13.18
C GLY A 203 15.45 -4.21 13.38
N SER A 204 14.61 -3.75 12.43
CA SER A 204 13.88 -2.50 12.53
C SER A 204 12.98 -2.50 13.77
N LYS A 205 13.14 -1.49 14.63
CA LYS A 205 12.28 -1.29 15.79
C LYS A 205 11.03 -0.50 15.40
N THR A 206 10.37 -0.86 14.30
CA THR A 206 9.17 -0.16 13.82
C THR A 206 7.99 -1.11 13.82
N TRP A 207 6.84 -0.64 14.29
CA TRP A 207 5.57 -1.36 14.10
C TRP A 207 4.98 -0.96 12.76
N ILE A 208 4.98 -1.89 11.81
CA ILE A 208 4.36 -1.68 10.50
C ILE A 208 3.01 -2.40 10.41
N TYR A 209 2.14 -1.93 9.51
CA TYR A 209 0.83 -2.52 9.26
C TYR A 209 -0.02 -2.81 10.52
N PRO A 210 -0.12 -1.90 11.49
CA PRO A 210 -0.86 -2.13 12.75
C PRO A 210 -2.27 -2.68 12.54
N ARG A 211 -3.04 -2.15 11.57
CA ARG A 211 -4.39 -2.68 11.29
C ARG A 211 -4.32 -4.10 10.75
N PHE A 212 -3.45 -4.36 9.77
CA PHE A 212 -3.40 -5.68 9.15
C PHE A 212 -2.92 -6.74 10.14
N VAL A 213 -1.95 -6.40 10.99
CA VAL A 213 -1.53 -7.27 12.09
C VAL A 213 -2.73 -7.57 12.99
N GLN A 214 -3.43 -6.56 13.51
CA GLN A 214 -4.58 -6.80 14.38
C GLN A 214 -5.70 -7.61 13.70
N MET A 215 -5.98 -7.37 12.42
CA MET A 215 -6.95 -8.15 11.65
C MET A 215 -6.55 -9.63 11.56
N MET A 216 -5.25 -9.93 11.38
CA MET A 216 -4.75 -11.31 11.37
C MET A 216 -4.82 -11.96 12.75
N LEU A 217 -4.53 -11.20 13.81
CA LEU A 217 -4.65 -11.70 15.19
C LEU A 217 -6.10 -12.05 15.52
N ASP A 218 -7.04 -11.15 15.21
CA ASP A 218 -8.48 -11.35 15.44
C ASP A 218 -9.06 -12.49 14.61
N HIS A 219 -8.53 -12.69 13.39
CA HIS A 219 -8.94 -13.82 12.56
C HIS A 219 -8.46 -15.16 13.14
N ALA A 220 -7.21 -15.23 13.60
CA ALA A 220 -6.64 -16.45 14.18
C ALA A 220 -7.19 -16.75 15.58
N TYR A 221 -7.51 -15.70 16.35
CA TYR A 221 -7.94 -15.78 17.74
C TYR A 221 -9.09 -14.78 18.01
N PRO A 222 -10.33 -15.13 17.64
CA PRO A 222 -11.48 -14.22 17.78
C PRO A 222 -11.74 -13.75 19.23
N ASP A 223 -11.38 -14.59 20.20
CA ASP A 223 -11.60 -14.37 21.64
C ASP A 223 -10.42 -13.67 22.33
N LEU A 224 -9.52 -13.02 21.59
CA LEU A 224 -8.45 -12.21 22.21
C LEU A 224 -9.04 -11.13 23.12
N GLU A 225 -8.47 -11.01 24.32
CA GLU A 225 -8.84 -9.99 25.29
C GLU A 225 -8.56 -8.58 24.72
N LYS A 226 -9.52 -7.66 24.85
CA LYS A 226 -9.46 -6.33 24.24
C LYS A 226 -9.84 -5.27 25.27
N ASP A 227 -8.85 -4.56 25.79
CA ASP A 227 -9.11 -3.41 26.67
C ASP A 227 -9.28 -2.14 25.84
N GLU A 228 -10.51 -1.90 25.38
CA GLU A 228 -10.85 -0.72 24.57
C GLU A 228 -10.68 0.60 25.33
N ASN A 229 -10.58 0.58 26.67
CA ASN A 229 -10.49 1.81 27.46
C ASN A 229 -9.05 2.25 27.68
N ASN A 230 -8.10 1.30 27.77
CA ASN A 230 -6.72 1.62 28.15
C ASN A 230 -5.66 1.16 27.13
N ASP A 231 -6.01 0.34 26.14
CA ASP A 231 -5.04 -0.29 25.24
C ASP A 231 -5.25 0.05 23.76
N LEU A 232 -6.20 0.93 23.40
CA LEU A 232 -6.36 1.35 22.01
C LEU A 232 -5.13 2.12 21.49
N LEU A 233 -4.58 1.63 20.39
CA LEU A 233 -3.51 2.29 19.64
C LEU A 233 -4.11 3.31 18.68
N ALA A 234 -3.89 4.60 18.95
CA ALA A 234 -4.43 5.68 18.14
C ALA A 234 -3.84 5.69 16.72
N LEU A 235 -4.72 5.65 15.71
CA LEU A 235 -4.41 5.84 14.30
C LEU A 235 -5.23 7.03 13.76
N TYR A 236 -4.58 7.93 13.01
CA TYR A 236 -5.23 9.11 12.43
C TYR A 236 -5.74 8.79 11.03
N HIS A 237 -6.93 8.20 10.95
CA HIS A 237 -7.60 7.90 9.68
C HIS A 237 -8.01 9.16 8.92
N MET A 238 -8.19 9.00 7.60
CA MET A 238 -8.53 10.12 6.72
C MET A 238 -9.88 10.75 7.10
N ASP A 239 -9.90 12.07 7.27
CA ASP A 239 -11.09 12.90 7.45
C ASP A 239 -11.01 14.18 6.58
N ASN A 240 -11.73 15.25 6.96
CA ASN A 240 -11.68 16.52 6.22
C ASN A 240 -10.27 17.16 6.17
N GLU A 241 -9.42 16.98 7.18
CA GLU A 241 -8.11 17.63 7.24
C GLU A 241 -7.14 17.06 6.19
N PRO A 242 -6.86 15.74 6.13
CA PRO A 242 -6.04 15.18 5.05
C PRO A 242 -6.64 15.44 3.67
N LEU A 243 -7.97 15.50 3.53
CA LEU A 243 -8.62 15.85 2.25
C LEU A 243 -8.31 17.29 1.81
N ILE A 244 -8.27 18.24 2.74
CA ILE A 244 -7.86 19.62 2.45
C ILE A 244 -6.41 19.64 1.95
N GLU A 245 -5.50 18.97 2.66
CA GLU A 245 -4.09 18.91 2.26
C GLU A 245 -3.91 18.27 0.88
N LEU A 246 -4.65 17.19 0.64
CA LEU A 246 -4.62 16.45 -0.61
C LEU A 246 -5.14 17.28 -1.79
N SER A 247 -6.11 18.17 -1.56
CA SER A 247 -6.64 19.08 -2.58
C SER A 247 -5.70 20.22 -2.97
N ARG A 248 -4.69 20.53 -2.12
CA ARG A 248 -3.74 21.64 -2.34
C ARG A 248 -2.58 21.23 -3.24
N TYR A 249 -2.09 22.19 -4.01
CA TYR A 249 -0.84 22.09 -4.76
C TYR A 249 0.10 23.21 -4.32
N ASN A 250 1.40 22.95 -4.32
CA ASN A 250 2.40 23.95 -3.98
C ASN A 250 3.00 24.56 -5.26
N LYS A 251 3.67 25.72 -5.14
CA LYS A 251 4.22 26.44 -6.30
C LYS A 251 5.30 25.65 -7.04
N ASN A 252 6.04 24.78 -6.33
CA ASN A 252 7.13 23.97 -6.90
C ASN A 252 6.61 22.70 -7.59
N HIS A 253 5.41 22.24 -7.23
CA HIS A 253 4.73 21.07 -7.74
C HIS A 253 3.27 21.44 -8.05
N PRO A 254 3.03 22.27 -9.09
CA PRO A 254 1.70 22.70 -9.46
C PRO A 254 0.87 21.54 -10.01
N GLU A 255 -0.45 21.69 -9.95
CA GLU A 255 -1.38 20.73 -10.55
C GLU A 255 -1.06 20.48 -12.02
N SER A 256 -1.21 19.22 -12.44
CA SER A 256 -1.00 18.84 -13.83
C SER A 256 -1.93 19.62 -14.74
N LYS A 257 -1.34 20.36 -15.70
CA LYS A 257 -2.09 21.04 -16.76
C LYS A 257 -2.60 20.07 -17.81
N THR A 258 -2.12 18.83 -17.81
CA THR A 258 -2.59 17.75 -18.67
C THR A 258 -3.96 17.30 -18.19
N LYS A 259 -5.00 17.59 -18.98
CA LYS A 259 -6.33 17.00 -18.75
C LYS A 259 -6.30 15.53 -19.17
N ALA A 260 -5.91 14.66 -18.24
CA ALA A 260 -5.98 13.22 -18.44
C ALA A 260 -7.42 12.73 -18.19
N GLU A 261 -8.05 12.16 -19.22
CA GLU A 261 -9.32 11.48 -19.06
C GLU A 261 -9.16 10.20 -18.23
N PHE A 262 -10.23 9.74 -17.59
CA PHE A 262 -10.26 8.39 -17.04
C PHE A 262 -10.20 7.35 -18.16
N PHE A 263 -9.49 6.27 -17.88
CA PHE A 263 -9.34 5.12 -18.75
C PHE A 263 -9.31 3.83 -17.93
N GLY A 264 -9.18 2.68 -18.59
CA GLY A 264 -9.04 1.43 -17.87
C GLY A 264 -10.26 1.10 -17.02
N PHE A 265 -10.02 0.41 -15.91
CA PHE A 265 -11.01 0.03 -14.92
C PHE A 265 -11.64 1.23 -14.19
N ILE A 266 -10.98 2.40 -14.25
CA ILE A 266 -11.55 3.66 -13.74
C ILE A 266 -12.76 4.04 -14.59
N LYS A 267 -12.58 4.05 -15.91
CA LYS A 267 -13.62 4.45 -16.87
C LYS A 267 -14.70 3.37 -17.03
N ASP A 268 -14.30 2.11 -17.11
CA ASP A 268 -15.19 0.99 -17.46
C ASP A 268 -15.02 -0.16 -16.46
N ALA A 269 -16.08 -0.50 -15.72
CA ALA A 269 -16.09 -1.63 -14.78
C ALA A 269 -15.87 -2.99 -15.48
N ASN A 270 -16.07 -3.07 -16.80
CA ASN A 270 -15.84 -4.27 -17.58
C ASN A 270 -14.49 -4.27 -18.29
N TYR A 271 -13.65 -3.25 -18.05
CA TYR A 271 -12.33 -3.14 -18.66
C TYR A 271 -11.52 -4.42 -18.39
N LYS A 272 -11.01 -5.00 -19.47
CA LYS A 272 -10.18 -6.21 -19.40
C LYS A 272 -8.71 -5.83 -19.48
N ASP A 273 -7.88 -6.66 -18.86
CA ASP A 273 -6.45 -6.58 -19.00
C ASP A 273 -6.10 -6.42 -20.51
N PRO A 274 -5.43 -5.31 -20.91
CA PRO A 274 -5.06 -5.06 -22.31
C PRO A 274 -4.01 -6.03 -22.84
N ASP A 275 -3.35 -6.78 -21.97
CA ASP A 275 -2.33 -7.76 -22.30
C ASP A 275 -2.35 -8.89 -21.26
N PRO A 276 -3.24 -9.89 -21.41
CA PRO A 276 -3.39 -10.96 -20.43
C PRO A 276 -2.25 -11.99 -20.47
N ASP A 277 -1.25 -11.81 -21.35
CA ASP A 277 -0.06 -12.65 -21.40
C ASP A 277 0.72 -12.56 -20.06
N PRO A 278 0.78 -13.66 -19.29
CA PRO A 278 1.38 -13.69 -17.96
C PRO A 278 2.89 -13.43 -17.95
N GLU A 279 3.59 -13.68 -19.05
CA GLU A 279 5.06 -13.61 -19.09
C GLU A 279 5.57 -12.24 -19.50
N ASN A 280 4.88 -11.57 -20.42
CA ASN A 280 5.41 -10.36 -21.05
C ASN A 280 4.67 -9.06 -20.70
N HIS A 281 3.36 -9.08 -20.39
CA HIS A 281 2.56 -7.92 -19.97
C HIS A 281 3.17 -6.55 -20.37
N GLN A 282 3.30 -6.24 -21.66
CA GLN A 282 3.98 -5.04 -22.15
C GLN A 282 3.01 -3.87 -22.46
N LYS A 283 1.70 -4.13 -22.63
CA LYS A 283 0.75 -3.09 -23.07
C LYS A 283 -0.04 -2.46 -21.92
N TRP A 284 -0.03 -1.14 -21.83
CA TRP A 284 -0.93 -0.36 -20.94
C TRP A 284 -2.14 0.24 -21.68
N ARG A 285 -2.36 -0.18 -22.94
CA ARG A 285 -3.46 0.23 -23.83
C ARG A 285 -4.00 -0.98 -24.59
N ASN A 286 -5.31 -1.06 -24.74
CA ASN A 286 -5.93 -2.05 -25.63
C ASN A 286 -5.95 -1.57 -27.10
N ASN A 287 -6.31 -2.45 -28.03
CA ASN A 287 -6.29 -2.17 -29.48
C ASN A 287 -7.18 -1.00 -29.93
N LYS A 288 -8.19 -0.60 -29.15
CA LYS A 288 -9.01 0.58 -29.45
C LYS A 288 -8.29 1.84 -28.97
N GLU A 289 -7.70 1.78 -27.78
CA GLU A 289 -7.01 2.90 -27.13
C GLU A 289 -5.67 3.25 -27.77
N THR A 290 -5.08 2.34 -28.56
CA THR A 290 -3.88 2.64 -29.37
C THR A 290 -4.18 3.60 -30.53
N LYS A 291 -5.45 3.88 -30.82
CA LYS A 291 -5.89 4.83 -31.86
C LYS A 291 -6.19 6.22 -31.30
N GLU A 292 -6.05 6.42 -29.99
CA GLU A 292 -6.24 7.74 -29.35
C GLU A 292 -5.14 8.72 -29.80
N THR A 293 -5.51 9.99 -30.01
CA THR A 293 -4.55 11.03 -30.43
C THR A 293 -3.43 11.28 -29.42
N SER A 294 -3.68 11.00 -28.13
CA SER A 294 -2.70 11.13 -27.06
C SER A 294 -1.53 10.15 -27.17
N VAL A 295 -1.66 9.08 -27.96
CA VAL A 295 -0.63 8.02 -28.07
C VAL A 295 0.68 8.56 -28.61
N ALA A 296 0.63 9.47 -29.61
CA ALA A 296 1.84 10.03 -30.19
C ALA A 296 2.67 10.81 -29.15
N ASP A 297 2.04 11.70 -28.39
CA ASP A 297 2.71 12.47 -27.33
C ASP A 297 3.29 11.56 -26.23
N GLU A 298 2.54 10.54 -25.82
CA GLU A 298 2.99 9.55 -24.84
C GLU A 298 4.21 8.77 -25.33
N LEU A 299 4.18 8.28 -26.58
CA LEU A 299 5.31 7.55 -27.17
C LEU A 299 6.54 8.44 -27.36
N THR A 300 6.35 9.71 -27.72
CA THR A 300 7.44 10.69 -27.78
C THR A 300 8.09 10.88 -26.41
N LYS A 301 7.29 11.00 -25.34
CA LYS A 301 7.82 11.09 -23.96
C LYS A 301 8.56 9.81 -23.54
N LEU A 302 8.02 8.64 -23.91
CA LEU A 302 8.62 7.34 -23.61
C LEU A 302 9.83 6.99 -24.49
N ALA A 303 10.10 7.72 -25.57
CA ALA A 303 11.27 7.47 -26.43
C ALA A 303 12.59 7.70 -25.69
N TYR A 304 12.60 8.61 -24.71
CA TYR A 304 13.76 8.97 -23.91
C TYR A 304 13.74 8.40 -22.48
N PHE A 305 12.81 7.48 -22.20
CA PHE A 305 12.76 6.79 -20.92
C PHE A 305 14.01 5.91 -20.77
N LYS A 306 14.56 5.90 -19.56
CA LYS A 306 15.65 5.04 -19.12
C LYS A 306 15.14 4.14 -18.01
N GLU A 307 15.41 2.85 -18.11
CA GLU A 307 15.17 1.92 -17.01
C GLU A 307 16.02 2.36 -15.81
N THR A 308 15.35 2.81 -14.74
CA THR A 308 15.99 3.36 -13.54
C THR A 308 15.58 2.59 -12.29
N ARG A 309 15.01 1.39 -12.47
CA ARG A 309 14.72 0.49 -11.38
C ARG A 309 15.95 0.21 -10.54
N ASN A 310 15.83 0.49 -9.25
CA ASN A 310 16.74 -0.05 -8.26
C ASN A 310 16.58 -1.58 -8.28
N GLU A 311 17.66 -2.32 -8.52
CA GLU A 311 17.67 -3.79 -8.56
C GLU A 311 17.18 -4.44 -7.25
N VAL A 312 17.09 -3.66 -6.18
CA VAL A 312 16.64 -4.11 -4.86
C VAL A 312 15.12 -4.21 -4.82
N VAL A 313 14.55 -5.34 -5.28
CA VAL A 313 13.47 -5.99 -4.50
C VAL A 313 13.40 -7.50 -4.67
N PHE A 314 13.86 -8.12 -5.78
CA PHE A 314 13.71 -9.58 -5.92
C PHE A 314 14.98 -10.18 -6.49
N GLU A 315 15.71 -10.91 -5.65
CA GLU A 315 16.76 -11.82 -6.10
C GLU A 315 16.21 -12.63 -7.28
N ARG A 316 16.97 -12.62 -8.39
CA ARG A 316 16.82 -13.64 -9.43
C ARG A 316 16.81 -14.99 -8.72
N ARG A 317 15.88 -15.87 -9.10
CA ARG A 317 16.14 -17.31 -9.04
C ARG A 317 17.49 -17.53 -9.73
N LYS A 318 18.59 -17.54 -8.98
CA LYS A 318 19.76 -18.29 -9.41
C LYS A 318 19.32 -19.73 -9.23
N GLU A 319 18.99 -20.33 -10.36
CA GLU A 319 18.94 -21.76 -10.57
C GLU A 319 20.01 -22.40 -9.68
N GLU A 320 19.56 -23.22 -8.73
CA GLU A 320 20.33 -24.34 -8.23
C GLU A 320 20.64 -25.21 -9.46
N LYS A 321 21.78 -24.94 -10.09
CA LYS A 321 22.45 -25.94 -10.91
C LYS A 321 23.38 -26.69 -9.97
N GLU A 322 22.91 -27.90 -9.67
CA GLU A 322 23.63 -29.12 -9.25
C GLU A 322 24.71 -29.01 -8.18
#